data_AF-A0A4V1V4R1-F1
#
_entry.id   AF-A0A4V1V4R1-F1
#
_cell.length_a   1.000
_cell.length_b   1.000
_cell.length_c   1.000
_cell.angle_alpha   90.00
_cell.angle_beta   90.00
_cell.angle_gamma   90.00
#
_symmetry.space_group_name_H-M   'P 1'
#
loop_
_entity.id
_entity.type
_entity.pdbx_description
1 polymer ?
#
loop_
_entity_poly.entity_id
_entity_poly.type
_entity_poly.pdbx_seq_one_letter_code
_entity_poly.pdbx_strand_id
1 'polypeptide(L)' 'MAHFDSEMFRVLFLGARNVVIAGEEQARGTIEHVPVYPREVAKCASALFASSMIFVHNHH' A
#
# COMPACT_ATOMS: atom_id res chain seq x y z
N MET A 1 -10.34 -8.77 -7.11
CA MET A 1 -10.12 -8.67 -5.65
C MET A 1 -11.17 -9.55 -5.00
N ALA A 2 -10.77 -10.53 -4.18
CA ALA A 2 -11.73 -11.32 -3.41
C ALA A 2 -12.48 -10.34 -2.48
N HIS A 3 -13.80 -10.44 -2.41
CA HIS A 3 -14.60 -9.64 -1.48
C HIS A 3 -14.12 -9.93 -0.06
N PHE A 4 -13.37 -8.99 0.51
CA PHE A 4 -13.05 -8.98 1.93
C PHE A 4 -14.06 -8.05 2.59
N ASP A 5 -14.77 -8.54 3.61
CA ASP A 5 -15.71 -7.75 4.42
C ASP A 5 -15.01 -6.69 5.31
N SER A 6 -13.69 -6.52 5.15
CA SER A 6 -12.86 -5.59 5.91
C SER A 6 -12.23 -4.56 4.98
N GLU A 7 -12.28 -3.29 5.36
CA GLU A 7 -11.50 -2.26 4.68
C GLU A 7 -10.00 -2.49 4.87
N MET A 8 -9.26 -2.27 3.79
CA MET A 8 -7.82 -2.46 3.71
C MET A 8 -7.23 -1.27 2.98
N PHE A 9 -6.09 -0.80 3.48
CA PHE A 9 -5.22 0.13 2.77
C PHE A 9 -3.91 -0.57 2.47
N ARG A 10 -3.51 -0.56 1.19
CA ARG A 10 -2.30 -1.22 0.70
C ARG A 10 -1.52 -0.30 -0.20
N VAL A 11 -0.20 -0.42 -0.13
CA VAL A 11 0.73 0.23 -1.06
C VAL A 11 1.40 -0.85 -1.89
N LEU A 12 1.41 -0.68 -3.20
CA LEU A 12 2.20 -1.48 -4.13
C LEU A 12 3.41 -0.66 -4.58
N PHE A 13 4.59 -1.24 -4.51
CA PHE A 13 5.83 -0.63 -4.97
C PHE A 13 6.18 -1.18 -6.34
N LEU A 14 6.51 -0.29 -7.28
CA LEU A 14 6.77 -0.65 -8.68
C LEU A 14 8.21 -0.29 -9.07
N GLY A 15 8.87 -1.23 -9.73
CA GLY A 15 10.16 -0.98 -10.39
C GLY A 15 10.00 -0.20 -11.70
N ALA A 16 11.11 0.21 -12.32
CA ALA A 16 11.13 1.09 -13.50
C ALA A 16 10.36 0.59 -14.73
N ARG A 17 9.99 -0.70 -14.77
CA ARG A 17 9.16 -1.31 -15.83
C ARG A 17 7.67 -1.40 -15.46
N ASN A 18 7.24 -0.68 -14.42
CA ASN A 18 5.89 -0.75 -13.86
C ASN A 18 5.48 -2.17 -13.40
N VAL A 19 6.47 -2.98 -12.98
CA VAL A 19 6.23 -4.30 -12.41
C VAL A 19 6.20 -4.16 -10.90
N VAL A 20 5.22 -4.79 -10.25
CA VAL A 20 5.11 -4.84 -8.79
C VAL A 20 6.32 -5.62 -8.24
N ILE A 21 7.10 -4.96 -7.40
CA ILE A 21 8.27 -5.53 -6.74
C ILE A 21 8.01 -5.87 -5.27
N ALA A 22 7.02 -5.21 -4.65
CA ALA A 22 6.55 -5.51 -3.31
C ALA A 22 5.14 -4.94 -3.09
N GLY A 23 4.45 -5.46 -2.08
CA GLY A 23 3.18 -4.93 -1.60
C GLY A 23 3.13 -4.94 -0.08
N GLU A 24 2.68 -3.84 0.51
CA GLU A 24 2.58 -3.66 1.96
C GLU A 24 1.16 -3.29 2.34
N GLU A 25 0.57 -4.07 3.23
CA GLU A 25 -0.72 -3.77 3.85
C GLU A 25 -0.48 -2.83 5.02
N GLN A 26 -0.85 -1.55 4.85
CA GLN A 26 -0.70 -0.55 5.91
C GLN A 26 -1.79 -0.70 6.98
N ALA A 27 -2.92 -1.29 6.60
CA ALA A 27 -4.11 -1.33 7.42
C ALA A 27 -4.99 -2.53 7.13
N ARG A 28 -5.46 -3.19 8.20
CA ARG A 28 -6.54 -4.18 8.19
C ARG A 28 -7.48 -3.85 9.35
N GLY A 29 -8.67 -3.32 9.07
CA GLY A 29 -9.59 -2.87 10.13
C GLY A 29 -10.75 -1.99 9.65
N THR A 30 -11.49 -1.38 10.57
CA THR A 30 -12.59 -0.46 10.27
C THR A 30 -12.11 0.96 9.98
N ILE A 31 -12.87 1.67 9.13
CA ILE A 31 -12.73 3.04 8.56
C ILE A 31 -12.07 4.12 9.44
N GLU A 32 -12.08 4.01 10.77
CA GLU A 32 -11.98 5.19 11.63
C GLU A 32 -10.61 5.86 11.69
N HIS A 33 -9.48 5.13 11.69
CA HIS A 33 -8.16 5.72 11.45
C HIS A 33 -7.10 4.63 11.53
N VAL A 34 -6.69 4.03 10.41
CA VAL A 34 -5.35 3.43 10.40
C VAL A 34 -4.39 4.47 9.85
N PRO A 35 -3.50 5.02 10.70
CA PRO A 35 -2.59 6.07 10.26
C PRO A 35 -1.63 5.50 9.22
N VAL A 36 -1.77 5.96 7.98
CA VAL A 36 -0.72 5.82 6.97
C VAL A 36 0.33 6.86 7.33
N TYR A 37 1.56 6.42 7.60
CA TYR A 37 2.68 7.32 7.88
C TYR A 37 3.47 7.55 6.58
N PRO A 38 3.29 8.69 5.88
CA PRO A 38 3.89 8.87 4.55
C PRO A 38 5.42 8.78 4.56
N ARG A 39 6.04 9.15 5.69
CA ARG A 39 7.49 9.02 5.90
C ARG A 39 7.95 7.56 5.86
N GLU A 40 7.23 6.66 6.52
CA GLU A 40 7.59 5.24 6.55
C GLU A 40 7.33 4.60 5.18
N VAL A 41 6.23 4.96 4.51
CA VAL A 41 5.97 4.52 3.13
C VAL A 41 7.07 4.97 2.17
N ALA A 42 7.50 6.23 2.25
CA ALA A 42 8.59 6.76 1.42
C ALA A 42 9.93 6.08 1.72
N LYS A 43 10.21 5.79 3.00
CA LYS A 43 11.41 5.05 3.42
C LYS A 43 11.42 3.63 2.86
N CYS A 44 10.27 2.92 2.90
CA CYS A 44 10.12 1.61 2.26
C CYS A 44 10.34 1.69 0.75
N ALA A 45 9.73 2.67 0.07
CA ALA A 45 9.93 2.88 -1.38
C ALA A 45 11.41 3.06 -1.73
N SER A 46 12.13 3.88 -0.95
CA SER A 46 13.56 4.10 -1.13
C SER A 46 14.38 2.85 -0.87
N ALA A 47 14.06 2.07 0.18
CA ALA A 47 14.77 0.84 0.50
C ALA A 47 14.56 -0.27 -0.56
N LEU A 48 13.40 -0.26 -1.22
CA LEU A 48 13.05 -1.21 -2.27
C LEU A 48 13.49 -0.77 -3.67
N PHE A 49 14.15 0.39 -3.80
CA PHE A 49 14.46 1.01 -5.11
C PHE A 49 13.23 1.15 -6.02
N ALA A 50 12.08 1.43 -5.41
CA ALA A 50 10.84 1.63 -6.14
C ALA A 50 10.90 2.93 -6.95
N SER A 51 10.48 2.86 -8.21
CA SER A 51 10.36 4.03 -9.10
C SER A 51 9.00 4.73 -8.97
N SER A 52 7.97 4.00 -8.56
CA SER A 52 6.61 4.49 -8.40
C SER A 52 5.84 3.66 -7.38
N MET A 53 4.70 4.19 -6.93
CA MET A 53 3.82 3.56 -5.93
C MET A 53 2.36 3.65 -6.38
N ILE A 54 1.59 2.62 -6.06
CA ILE A 54 0.12 2.61 -6.21
C ILE A 54 -0.50 2.45 -4.82
N PHE A 55 -1.38 3.39 -4.45
CA PHE A 55 -2.17 3.32 -3.23
C PHE A 55 -3.52 2.68 -3.55
N VAL A 56 -3.88 1.65 -2.77
CA VAL A 56 -5.10 0.87 -2.94
C VAL A 56 -5.88 0.94 -1.64
N HIS A 57 -7.14 1.36 -1.75
CA HIS A 57 -8.09 1.33 -0.64
C HIS A 57 -9.36 0.64 -1.14
N ASN A 58 -9.81 -0.42 -0.45
CA ASN A 58 -11.13 -0.99 -0.70
C ASN A 58 -12.12 -0.46 0.33
N HIS A 59 -13.29 -0.10 -0.16
CA HIS A 59 -14.47 0.17 0.64
C HIS A 59 -15.41 -1.04 0.56
N HIS A 60 -16.32 -1.13 1.53
CA HIS A 60 -17.36 -2.14 1.58
C HIS A 60 -18.45 -1.92 0.52
#